data_AF-A0A6N1YAJ1-F1
#
_entry.id   AF-A0A6N1YAJ1-F1
#
_cell.length_a   1.000
_cell.length_b   1.000
_cell.length_c   1.000
_cell.angle_alpha   90.00
_cell.angle_beta   90.00
_cell.angle_gamma   90.00
#
_symmetry.space_group_name_H-M   'P 1'
#
loop_
_entity.id
_entity.type
_entity.pdbx_description
1 polymer ?
#
loop_
_entity_poly.entity_id
_entity_poly.type
_entity_poly.pdbx_seq_one_letter_code
_entity_poly.pdbx_strand_id
1 'polypeptide(L)'
;MAEDSGQDKSEEPTGKRITDARKKGQIPRSKELDTFVSLMTGAVLLMFLGEGIVSGLMALMKQQFQLSRELIFDAKSTVLLFNQVLLDGILLVFPFGIVMIVMALIRPMMMGGWNVSMEAMQPKE
;
A
#
# COMPACT_ATOMS: atom_id res chain seq x y z
N MET A 1 -32.31 18.44 3.06
CA MET A 1 -33.56 17.96 2.44
C MET A 1 -33.62 16.46 2.67
N ALA A 2 -34.50 16.04 3.57
CA ALA A 2 -34.78 14.63 3.84
C ALA A 2 -35.77 14.10 2.79
N GLU A 3 -35.79 12.76 2.66
CA GLU A 3 -36.73 11.93 1.88
C GLU A 3 -36.31 11.60 0.43
N ASP A 4 -35.57 10.49 0.26
CA ASP A 4 -36.12 9.39 -0.55
C ASP A 4 -35.93 8.09 0.22
N SER A 5 -37.06 7.59 0.67
CA SER A 5 -37.31 6.35 1.38
C SER A 5 -36.59 5.14 0.78
N GLY A 6 -36.09 4.28 1.68
CA GLY A 6 -35.65 2.91 1.40
C GLY A 6 -36.81 2.02 0.95
N GLN A 7 -37.32 2.30 -0.24
CA GLN A 7 -38.07 1.33 -1.03
C GLN A 7 -37.02 0.59 -1.85
N ASP A 8 -36.83 -0.69 -1.56
CA ASP A 8 -35.98 -1.58 -2.37
C ASP A 8 -36.56 -1.63 -3.79
N LYS A 9 -36.16 -0.66 -4.62
CA LYS A 9 -36.44 -0.64 -6.05
C LYS A 9 -35.74 -1.86 -6.63
N SER A 10 -36.52 -2.90 -6.90
CA SER A 10 -36.09 -4.19 -7.47
C SER A 10 -35.66 -4.08 -8.93
N GLU A 11 -35.78 -2.91 -9.54
CA GLU A 11 -35.34 -2.65 -10.91
C GLU A 11 -33.89 -2.20 -10.97
N GLU A 12 -33.15 -2.75 -11.93
CA GLU A 12 -31.77 -2.36 -12.18
C GLU A 12 -31.67 -0.85 -12.50
N PRO A 13 -30.65 -0.17 -11.97
CA PRO A 13 -30.46 1.26 -12.22
C PRO A 13 -30.24 1.52 -13.72
N THR A 14 -30.97 2.49 -14.26
CA THR A 14 -30.79 2.93 -15.65
C THR A 14 -29.37 3.46 -15.90
N GLY A 15 -28.87 3.32 -17.13
CA GLY A 15 -27.49 3.73 -17.47
C GLY A 15 -27.19 5.22 -17.19
N LYS A 16 -28.20 6.10 -17.29
CA LYS A 16 -28.09 7.50 -16.90
C LYS A 16 -27.83 7.65 -15.40
N ARG A 17 -28.54 6.89 -14.55
CA ARG A 17 -28.38 6.89 -13.09
C ARG A 17 -26.98 6.38 -12.67
N ILE A 18 -26.44 5.36 -13.35
CA ILE A 18 -25.07 4.86 -13.12
C ILE A 18 -24.03 5.94 -13.46
N THR A 19 -24.22 6.61 -14.60
CA THR A 19 -23.30 7.66 -15.07
C THR A 19 -23.31 8.87 -14.13
N ASP A 20 -24.49 9.30 -13.67
CA ASP A 20 -24.63 10.40 -12.72
C ASP A 20 -24.05 10.05 -11.34
N ALA A 21 -24.21 8.81 -10.87
CA ALA A 21 -23.58 8.33 -9.64
C ALA A 21 -22.04 8.36 -9.75
N ARG A 22 -21.48 7.93 -10.89
CA ARG A 22 -20.04 8.05 -11.16
C ARG A 22 -19.59 9.51 -11.22
N LYS A 23 -20.32 10.42 -11.86
CA LYS A 23 -19.99 11.86 -11.87
C LYS A 23 -19.91 12.46 -10.46
N LYS A 24 -20.77 11.99 -9.55
CA LYS A 24 -20.77 12.36 -8.12
C LYS A 24 -19.69 11.64 -7.28
N GLY A 25 -18.87 10.79 -7.90
CA GLY A 25 -17.83 10.00 -7.22
C GLY A 25 -18.34 8.79 -6.44
N GLN A 26 -19.61 8.43 -6.58
CA GLN A 26 -20.23 7.29 -5.90
C GLN A 26 -19.89 5.99 -6.63
N ILE A 27 -18.68 5.49 -6.42
CA ILE A 27 -18.24 4.16 -6.87
C ILE A 27 -18.41 3.12 -5.78
N PRO A 28 -18.78 1.87 -6.12
CA PRO A 28 -18.77 0.76 -5.17
C PRO A 28 -17.38 0.60 -4.55
N ARG A 29 -17.32 0.59 -3.22
CA ARG A 29 -16.10 0.30 -2.45
C ARG A 29 -16.43 -0.73 -1.36
N SER A 30 -15.61 -1.77 -1.24
CA SER A 30 -15.75 -2.79 -0.20
C SER A 30 -14.53 -2.74 0.71
N LYS A 31 -14.75 -2.37 1.97
CA LYS A 31 -13.69 -2.33 2.99
C LYS A 31 -13.20 -3.74 3.33
N GLU A 32 -14.11 -4.71 3.33
CA GLU A 32 -13.78 -6.11 3.61
C GLU A 32 -12.92 -6.70 2.50
N LEU A 33 -13.25 -6.43 1.22
CA LEU A 33 -12.44 -6.89 0.09
C LEU A 33 -11.04 -6.26 0.12
N ASP A 34 -10.93 -4.96 0.40
CA ASP A 34 -9.64 -4.28 0.50
C ASP A 34 -8.75 -4.91 1.58
N THR A 35 -9.35 -5.21 2.74
CA THR A 35 -8.65 -5.88 3.85
C THR A 35 -8.24 -7.30 3.46
N PHE A 36 -9.14 -8.07 2.86
CA PHE A 36 -8.88 -9.43 2.41
C PHE A 36 -7.73 -9.48 1.40
N VAL A 37 -7.78 -8.64 0.35
CA VAL A 37 -6.73 -8.57 -0.67
C VAL A 37 -5.41 -8.14 -0.03
N SER A 38 -5.42 -7.16 0.87
CA SER A 38 -4.20 -6.74 1.60
C SER A 38 -3.55 -7.88 2.36
N LEU A 39 -4.34 -8.63 3.14
CA LEU A 39 -3.84 -9.74 3.94
C LEU A 39 -3.32 -10.87 3.06
N MET A 40 -4.02 -11.19 1.97
CA MET A 40 -3.60 -12.24 1.06
C MET A 40 -2.34 -11.90 0.27
N THR A 41 -2.25 -10.67 -0.25
CA THR A 41 -1.01 -10.17 -0.85
C THR A 41 0.14 -10.23 0.16
N GLY A 42 -0.07 -9.73 1.38
CA GLY A 42 0.96 -9.74 2.42
C GLY A 42 1.43 -11.14 2.77
N ALA A 43 0.51 -12.10 2.96
CA ALA A 43 0.85 -13.49 3.25
C ALA A 43 1.67 -14.14 2.12
N VAL A 44 1.23 -13.97 0.88
CA VAL A 44 1.96 -14.48 -0.30
C VAL A 44 3.35 -13.87 -0.39
N LEU A 45 3.47 -12.55 -0.24
CA LEU A 45 4.77 -11.87 -0.27
C LEU A 45 5.70 -12.34 0.84
N LEU A 46 5.19 -12.56 2.06
CA LEU A 46 5.99 -13.09 3.15
C LEU A 46 6.46 -14.52 2.88
N MET A 47 5.66 -15.37 2.21
CA MET A 47 6.09 -16.71 1.83
C MET A 47 7.27 -16.70 0.84
N PHE A 48 7.28 -15.77 -0.12
CA PHE A 48 8.32 -15.72 -1.15
C PHE A 48 9.53 -14.84 -0.79
N LEU A 49 9.31 -13.72 -0.10
CA LEU A 49 10.34 -12.72 0.22
C LEU A 49 10.81 -12.79 1.67
N GLY A 50 10.03 -13.40 2.57
CA GLY A 50 10.27 -13.35 4.01
C GLY A 50 11.61 -13.94 4.42
N GLU A 51 12.01 -15.08 3.86
CA GLU A 51 13.30 -15.71 4.13
C GLU A 51 14.47 -14.80 3.72
N GLY A 52 14.38 -14.18 2.54
CA GLY A 52 15.37 -13.23 2.04
C GLY A 52 15.48 -11.99 2.94
N ILE A 53 14.35 -11.44 3.38
CA ILE A 53 14.33 -10.28 4.28
C ILE A 53 14.95 -10.65 5.64
N VAL A 54 14.56 -11.77 6.23
CA VAL A 54 15.08 -12.18 7.55
C VAL A 54 16.59 -12.48 7.49
N SER A 55 17.04 -13.21 6.47
CA SER A 55 18.46 -13.53 6.29
C SER A 55 19.30 -12.27 6.01
N GLY A 56 18.80 -11.36 5.17
CA GLY A 56 19.45 -10.07 4.89
C GLY A 56 19.55 -9.19 6.13
N LEU A 57 18.48 -9.08 6.92
CA LEU A 57 18.50 -8.32 8.19
C LEU A 57 19.51 -8.92 9.16
N MET A 58 19.56 -10.25 9.27
CA MET A 58 20.53 -10.94 10.13
C MET A 58 21.97 -10.69 9.68
N ALA A 59 22.23 -10.67 8.37
CA ALA A 59 23.55 -10.35 7.83
C ALA A 59 23.96 -8.91 8.14
N LEU A 60 23.06 -7.94 7.94
CA LEU A 60 23.30 -6.53 8.31
C LEU A 60 23.60 -6.38 9.80
N MET A 61 22.82 -7.03 10.67
CA MET A 61 23.07 -7.00 12.12
C MET A 61 24.44 -7.58 12.49
N LYS A 62 24.81 -8.73 11.91
CA LYS A 62 26.12 -9.35 12.16
C LYS A 62 27.26 -8.42 11.73
N GLN A 63 27.15 -7.81 10.56
CA GLN A 63 28.15 -6.88 10.04
C GLN A 63 28.31 -5.65 10.95
N GLN A 64 27.20 -5.09 11.44
CA GLN A 64 27.26 -3.90 12.30
C GLN A 64 27.71 -4.20 13.73
N PHE A 65 27.47 -5.40 14.24
CA PHE A 65 27.95 -5.80 15.56
C PHE A 65 29.37 -6.38 15.57
N GLN A 66 30.02 -6.49 14.41
CA GLN A 66 31.42 -6.88 14.26
C GLN A 66 32.31 -5.68 13.87
N LEU A 67 32.15 -4.54 14.55
CA LEU A 67 32.95 -3.33 14.31
C LEU A 67 34.44 -3.59 14.58
N SER A 68 35.27 -3.44 13.55
CA SER A 68 36.72 -3.50 13.69
C SER A 68 37.25 -2.25 14.39
N ARG A 69 38.38 -2.39 15.07
CA ARG A 69 38.97 -1.30 15.87
C ARG A 69 39.36 -0.10 15.01
N GLU A 70 39.78 -0.32 13.76
CA GLU A 70 40.12 0.77 12.83
C GLU A 70 38.90 1.65 12.48
N LEU A 71 37.71 1.06 12.34
CA LEU A 71 36.46 1.77 12.00
C LEU A 71 35.97 2.68 13.13
N ILE A 72 36.30 2.37 14.37
CA ILE A 72 35.87 3.14 15.56
C ILE A 72 36.64 4.47 15.67
N PHE A 73 37.88 4.53 15.17
CA PHE A 73 38.75 5.69 15.34
C PHE A 73 38.69 6.70 14.18
N ASP A 74 37.94 6.42 13.12
CA ASP A 74 37.70 7.36 12.02
C ASP A 74 36.21 7.72 11.90
N ALA A 75 35.85 8.91 12.40
CA ALA A 75 34.48 9.41 12.40
C ALA A 75 33.87 9.57 10.99
N LYS A 76 34.68 9.80 9.95
CA LYS A 76 34.17 9.88 8.56
C LYS A 76 33.74 8.52 8.04
N SER A 77 34.49 7.47 8.38
CA SER A 77 34.19 6.09 8.01
C SER A 77 32.90 5.59 8.65
N THR A 78 32.61 6.01 9.89
CA THR A 78 31.36 5.66 10.59
C THR A 78 30.11 6.23 9.93
N VAL A 79 30.14 7.48 9.47
CA VAL A 79 28.98 8.12 8.80
C VAL A 79 28.69 7.47 7.44
N LEU A 80 29.74 7.16 6.66
CA LEU A 80 29.59 6.47 5.39
C LEU A 80 29.03 5.05 5.57
N LEU A 81 29.53 4.31 6.57
CA LEU A 81 29.04 2.98 6.90
C LEU A 81 27.56 3.02 7.30
N PHE A 82 27.17 3.98 8.14
CA PHE A 82 25.77 4.14 8.57
C PHE A 82 24.83 4.41 7.38
N ASN A 83 25.22 5.30 6.46
CA ASN A 83 24.43 5.58 5.28
C ASN A 83 24.26 4.33 4.39
N GLN A 84 25.32 3.54 4.24
CA GLN A 84 25.28 2.31 3.46
C GLN A 84 24.34 1.27 4.09
N VAL A 85 24.40 1.10 5.41
CA VAL A 85 23.52 0.18 6.14
C VAL A 85 22.05 0.59 6.05
N LEU A 86 21.77 1.90 6.12
CA LEU A 86 20.41 2.41 5.91
C LEU A 86 19.90 2.08 4.50
N LEU A 87 20.72 2.33 3.47
CA LEU A 87 20.35 2.03 2.09
C LEU A 87 20.12 0.53 1.88
N ASP A 88 21.02 -0.32 2.39
CA ASP A 88 20.90 -1.77 2.27
C ASP A 88 19.64 -2.28 2.99
N GLY A 89 19.35 -1.75 4.19
CA GLY A 89 18.14 -2.08 4.94
C GLY A 89 16.85 -1.65 4.23
N ILE A 90 16.85 -0.46 3.63
CA ILE A 90 15.70 0.03 2.84
C ILE A 90 15.51 -0.86 1.61
N LEU A 91 16.58 -1.09 0.83
CA LEU A 91 16.54 -1.90 -0.39
C LEU A 91 16.10 -3.34 -0.15
N LEU A 92 16.38 -3.88 1.04
CA LEU A 92 15.96 -5.22 1.44
C LEU A 92 14.44 -5.34 1.59
N VAL A 93 13.78 -4.35 2.17
CA VAL A 93 12.32 -4.34 2.40
C VAL A 93 11.56 -3.70 1.23
N PHE A 94 12.24 -2.90 0.41
CA PHE A 94 11.65 -2.13 -0.69
C PHE A 94 10.81 -2.96 -1.68
N PRO A 95 11.21 -4.17 -2.12
CA PRO A 95 10.41 -4.99 -3.03
C PRO A 95 9.03 -5.34 -2.44
N PHE A 96 8.97 -5.62 -1.14
CA PHE A 96 7.71 -5.89 -0.43
C PHE A 96 6.79 -4.66 -0.48
N GLY A 97 7.35 -3.49 -0.18
CA GLY A 97 6.61 -2.21 -0.22
C GLY A 97 6.06 -1.88 -1.60
N ILE A 98 6.86 -2.06 -2.65
CA ILE A 98 6.43 -1.83 -4.04
C ILE A 98 5.20 -2.68 -4.37
N VAL A 99 5.24 -3.98 -4.09
CA VAL A 99 4.11 -4.86 -4.46
C VAL A 99 2.85 -4.49 -3.68
N MET A 100 2.98 -4.14 -2.40
CA MET A 100 1.85 -3.67 -1.60
C MET A 100 1.23 -2.38 -2.16
N ILE A 101 2.06 -1.42 -2.60
CA ILE A 101 1.60 -0.17 -3.24
C ILE A 101 0.89 -0.49 -4.55
N VAL A 102 1.50 -1.32 -5.40
CA VAL A 102 0.91 -1.73 -6.68
C VAL A 102 -0.45 -2.40 -6.46
N MET A 103 -0.56 -3.30 -5.48
CA MET A 103 -1.83 -3.94 -5.14
C MET A 103 -2.86 -2.93 -4.62
N ALA A 104 -2.45 -1.96 -3.79
CA ALA A 104 -3.34 -0.90 -3.33
C ALA A 104 -3.92 -0.06 -4.49
N LEU A 105 -3.14 0.17 -5.56
CA LEU A 105 -3.60 0.86 -6.77
C LEU A 105 -4.53 0.00 -7.64
N ILE A 106 -4.35 -1.32 -7.63
CA ILE A 106 -5.17 -2.27 -8.40
C ILE A 106 -6.52 -2.52 -7.71
N ARG A 107 -6.59 -2.55 -6.38
CA ARG A 107 -7.81 -2.88 -5.62
C ARG A 107 -9.08 -2.10 -6.04
N PRO A 108 -9.05 -0.77 -6.29
CA PRO A 108 -10.22 -0.04 -6.79
C PRO A 108 -10.79 -0.59 -8.11
N MET A 109 -9.95 -1.19 -8.97
CA MET A 109 -10.40 -1.82 -10.22
C MET A 109 -11.29 -3.05 -9.99
N MET A 110 -11.11 -3.78 -8.90
CA MET A 110 -11.84 -5.03 -8.65
C MET A 110 -13.33 -4.82 -8.34
N MET A 111 -13.74 -3.62 -7.89
CA MET A 111 -15.12 -3.34 -7.47
C MET A 111 -15.84 -2.36 -8.40
N GLY A 112 -15.24 -1.19 -8.64
CA GLY A 112 -15.94 -0.05 -9.26
C GLY A 112 -15.19 0.61 -10.40
N GLY A 113 -13.94 0.20 -10.64
CA GLY A 113 -13.04 0.88 -11.56
C GLY A 113 -12.44 2.14 -10.96
N TRP A 114 -11.53 2.76 -11.71
CA TRP A 114 -11.02 4.08 -11.39
C TRP A 114 -12.04 5.14 -11.81
N ASN A 115 -12.37 6.05 -10.89
CA ASN A 115 -13.29 7.15 -11.17
C ASN A 115 -12.78 8.42 -10.50
N VAL A 116 -12.56 9.45 -11.31
CA VAL A 116 -12.13 10.78 -10.86
C VAL A 116 -13.32 11.71 -11.01
N SER A 117 -13.80 12.24 -9.89
CA SER A 117 -14.95 13.15 -9.83
C SER A 117 -14.53 14.47 -9.21
N MET A 118 -14.74 15.56 -9.93
CA MET A 118 -14.49 16.91 -9.41
C MET A 118 -15.47 17.26 -8.28
N GLU A 119 -16.73 16.81 -8.41
CA GLU A 119 -17.77 16.99 -7.40
C GLU A 119 -17.40 16.29 -6.08
N ALA A 120 -16.74 15.13 -6.14
CA ALA A 120 -16.30 14.40 -4.95
C ALA A 120 -15.06 15.00 -4.28
N MET A 121 -14.31 15.87 -4.97
CA MET A 121 -13.14 16.57 -4.44
C MET A 121 -13.50 17.91 -3.80
N GLN A 122 -14.74 18.40 -3.96
CA GLN A 122 -15.19 19.62 -3.31
C GLN A 122 -15.46 19.38 -1.81
N PRO A 123 -15.13 20.35 -0.93
CA PRO A 123 -15.50 20.28 0.47
C PRO A 123 -17.02 20.16 0.60
N LYS A 124 -17.48 19.24 1.45
CA LYS A 124 -18.89 19.16 1.81
C LYS A 124 -19.15 20.21 2.90
N GLU A 125 -19.86 21.27 2.56
CA GLU A 125 -20.50 22.18 3.52
C GLU A 125 -21.61 21.45 4.30
#